data_AF-A0A845QXU2-F1
#
_entry.id   AF-A0A845QXU2-F1
#
_cell.length_a   1.000
_cell.length_b   1.000
_cell.length_c   1.000
_cell.angle_alpha   90.00
_cell.angle_beta   90.00
_cell.angle_gamma   90.00
#
_symmetry.space_group_name_H-M   'P 1'
#
loop_
_entity.id
_entity.type
_entity.pdbx_description
1 polymer ?
#
loop_
_entity_poly.entity_id
_entity_poly.type
_entity_poly.pdbx_seq_one_letter_code
_entity_poly.pdbx_strand_id
1 'polypeptide(L)' 'MSQLPIIVRQLTDDLNKIVENMENKKDEDDDISMLLSAGIILEDIKKLLNKNPVVRYDSEKNILYLFFPDGRKEY' A
#
# COMPACT_ATOMS: atom_id res chain seq x y z
N MET A 1 -17.51 -11.85 -6.63
CA MET A 1 -17.60 -10.85 -5.54
C MET A 1 -16.45 -9.86 -5.71
N SER A 2 -16.66 -8.57 -5.42
CA SER A 2 -15.59 -7.56 -5.53
C SER A 2 -14.50 -7.82 -4.49
N GLN A 3 -13.22 -7.83 -4.90
CA GLN A 3 -12.08 -7.96 -3.97
C GLN A 3 -11.68 -6.62 -3.34
N LEU A 4 -12.19 -5.50 -3.85
CA LEU A 4 -11.84 -4.15 -3.41
C LEU A 4 -11.92 -3.95 -1.88
N PRO A 5 -12.99 -4.39 -1.17
CA PRO A 5 -13.06 -4.21 0.28
C PRO A 5 -11.96 -4.98 1.04
N ILE A 6 -11.56 -6.15 0.54
CA ILE A 6 -10.52 -6.98 1.15
C ILE A 6 -9.16 -6.29 0.98
N ILE A 7 -8.88 -5.81 -0.23
CA ILE A 7 -7.64 -5.10 -0.57
C ILE A 7 -7.52 -3.81 0.25
N VAL A 8 -8.57 -2.99 0.27
CA VAL A 8 -8.58 -1.72 1.03
C VAL A 8 -8.37 -1.98 2.52
N ARG A 9 -8.97 -3.04 3.06
CA ARG A 9 -8.75 -3.44 4.46
C ARG A 9 -7.29 -3.80 4.71
N GLN A 10 -6.69 -4.65 3.87
CA GLN A 10 -5.28 -5.03 4.01
C GLN A 10 -4.34 -3.81 3.97
N LEU A 11 -4.56 -2.89 3.02
CA LEU A 11 -3.78 -1.65 2.93
C LEU A 11 -3.97 -0.76 4.17
N THR A 12 -5.19 -0.68 4.70
CA THR A 12 -5.46 0.04 5.95
C THR A 12 -4.74 -0.59 7.14
N ASP A 13 -4.73 -1.93 7.21
CA ASP A 13 -4.04 -2.66 8.27
C ASP A 13 -2.52 -2.43 8.20
N ASP A 14 -1.94 -2.37 7.00
CA ASP A 14 -0.52 -2.06 6.81
C ASP A 14 -0.18 -0.60 7.16
N LEU A 15 -1.07 0.34 6.84
CA LEU A 15 -0.95 1.74 7.27
C LEU A 15 -0.92 1.84 8.80
N ASN A 16 -1.82 1.14 9.49
CA ASN A 16 -1.87 1.15 10.96
C ASN A 16 -0.57 0.64 11.57
N LYS A 17 0.02 -0.44 11.04
CA LYS A 17 1.32 -0.93 11.51
C LYS A 17 2.43 0.10 11.33
N ILE A 18 2.44 0.85 10.22
CA ILE A 18 3.43 1.90 9.99
C ILE A 18 3.28 3.00 11.03
N VAL A 19 2.04 3.44 11.31
CA VAL A 19 1.75 4.44 12.34
C VAL A 19 2.16 3.97 13.73
N GLU A 20 1.80 2.75 14.12
CA GLU A 20 2.20 2.13 15.40
C GLU A 20 3.73 2.05 15.54
N ASN A 21 4.45 1.75 14.44
CA ASN A 21 5.91 1.70 14.47
C ASN A 21 6.54 3.09 14.65
N MET A 22 5.94 4.15 14.08
CA MET A 22 6.42 5.53 14.28
C MET A 22 6.19 6.00 15.72
N GLU A 23 5.07 5.63 16.35
CA GLU A 23 4.81 5.98 17.75
C GLU A 23 5.82 5.38 18.73
N ASN A 24 6.48 4.29 18.35
CA ASN A 24 7.40 3.53 19.21
C ASN A 24 8.89 3.79 18.95
N LYS A 25 9.26 4.63 17.97
CA LYS A 25 10.65 4.90 17.59
C LYS A 25 11.19 6.23 18.14
N LYS A 26 12.52 6.32 18.30
CA LYS A 26 13.27 7.49 18.80
C LYS A 26 14.25 8.08 17.77
N ASP A 27 14.41 7.46 16.60
CA ASP A 27 15.38 7.89 15.57
C ASP A 27 14.65 8.55 14.39
N GLU A 28 14.95 9.83 14.15
CA GLU A 28 14.23 10.71 13.22
C GLU A 28 14.39 10.36 11.73
N ASP A 29 15.49 9.71 11.32
CA ASP A 29 15.75 9.38 9.90
C ASP A 29 14.85 8.24 9.37
N ASP A 30 14.45 7.31 10.25
CA ASP A 30 13.52 6.23 9.91
C ASP A 30 12.10 6.77 9.65
N ASP A 31 11.74 7.88 10.30
CA ASP A 31 10.39 8.44 10.27
C ASP A 31 10.02 9.00 8.90
N ILE A 32 10.96 9.62 8.17
CA ILE A 32 10.69 10.14 6.81
C ILE A 32 10.33 9.00 5.85
N SER A 33 11.05 7.88 5.91
CA SER A 33 10.79 6.72 5.06
C SER A 33 9.44 6.05 5.37
N MET A 34 9.07 6.01 6.66
CA MET A 34 7.78 5.51 7.13
C MET A 34 6.63 6.42 6.71
N LEU A 35 6.79 7.74 6.82
CA LEU A 35 5.82 8.72 6.34
C LEU A 35 5.60 8.63 4.83
N LEU A 36 6.68 8.47 4.05
CA LEU A 36 6.57 8.27 2.61
C LEU A 36 5.79 6.98 2.28
N SER A 37 6.07 5.90 2.99
CA SER A 37 5.36 4.62 2.84
C SER A 37 3.88 4.74 3.17
N ALA A 38 3.54 5.42 4.27
CA ALA A 38 2.16 5.73 4.65
C ALA A 38 1.44 6.56 3.56
N GLY A 39 2.11 7.58 3.02
CA GLY A 39 1.58 8.41 1.93
C GLY A 39 1.29 7.62 0.65
N ILE A 40 2.17 6.67 0.29
CA ILE A 40 1.96 5.78 -0.85
C ILE A 40 0.70 4.92 -0.64
N ILE A 41 0.57 4.28 0.53
CA ILE A 41 -0.59 3.44 0.84
C ILE A 41 -1.90 4.23 0.74
N LEU A 42 -1.94 5.46 1.26
CA LEU A 42 -3.12 6.33 1.18
C LEU A 42 -3.50 6.67 -0.27
N GLU A 43 -2.52 6.99 -1.10
CA GLU A 43 -2.77 7.28 -2.52
C GLU A 43 -3.25 6.03 -3.27
N ASP A 44 -2.77 4.84 -2.91
CA ASP A 44 -3.23 3.59 -3.50
C ASP A 44 -4.67 3.27 -3.14
N ILE A 45 -5.04 3.42 -1.86
CA ILE A 45 -6.43 3.26 -1.41
C ILE A 45 -7.33 4.21 -2.21
N LYS A 46 -6.95 5.49 -2.34
CA LYS A 46 -7.69 6.49 -3.11
C LYS A 46 -7.81 6.10 -4.59
N LYS A 47 -6.75 5.61 -5.23
CA LYS A 47 -6.80 5.16 -6.64
C LYS A 47 -7.72 3.96 -6.83
N LEU A 48 -7.61 2.95 -5.95
CA LEU A 48 -8.41 1.73 -6.02
C LEU A 48 -9.90 2.01 -5.79
N LEU A 49 -10.26 2.90 -4.86
CA LEU A 49 -11.64 3.35 -4.66
C LEU A 49 -12.20 4.06 -5.90
N ASN A 50 -11.35 4.75 -6.67
CA ASN A 50 -11.71 5.39 -7.94
C ASN A 50 -11.58 4.44 -9.16
N LYS A 51 -11.47 3.13 -8.92
CA LYS A 51 -11.33 2.08 -9.94
C LYS A 51 -10.08 2.19 -10.82
N ASN A 52 -9.05 2.89 -10.35
CA ASN A 52 -7.77 2.99 -11.05
C ASN A 52 -6.80 1.91 -10.55
N PRO A 53 -6.03 1.26 -11.44
CA PRO A 53 -4.97 0.35 -11.02
C PRO A 53 -3.82 1.10 -10.34
N VAL A 54 -3.05 0.39 -9.53
CA VAL A 54 -1.86 0.91 -8.85
C VAL A 54 -0.62 0.13 -9.26
N VAL A 55 0.52 0.81 -9.34
CA VAL A 55 1.80 0.15 -9.64
C VAL A 55 2.34 -0.47 -8.35
N ARG A 56 2.80 -1.71 -8.46
CA ARG A 56 3.43 -2.47 -7.38
C ARG A 56 4.68 -3.15 -7.92
N TYR A 57 5.55 -3.56 -6.99
CA TYR A 57 6.75 -4.32 -7.30
C TYR A 57 6.62 -5.71 -6.71
N ASP A 58 6.87 -6.73 -7.52
CA ASP A 58 6.92 -8.13 -7.12
C ASP A 58 8.38 -8.50 -6.86
N SER A 59 8.73 -8.68 -5.59
CA SER A 59 10.12 -8.98 -5.18
C SER A 59 10.57 -10.38 -5.57
N GLU A 60 9.65 -11.34 -5.73
CA GLU A 60 9.99 -12.71 -6.13
C GLU A 60 10.35 -12.76 -7.62
N LYS A 61 9.64 -11.98 -8.43
CA LYS A 61 9.85 -11.91 -9.89
C LYS A 61 10.76 -10.76 -10.34
N ASN A 62 11.14 -9.87 -9.41
CA ASN A 62 11.93 -8.68 -9.67
C ASN A 62 11.36 -7.83 -10.83
N ILE A 63 10.05 -7.62 -10.83
CA ILE A 63 9.33 -6.92 -11.90
C ILE A 63 8.20 -6.05 -11.34
N LEU A 64 7.89 -4.96 -12.03
CA LEU A 64 6.72 -4.13 -11.73
C LEU A 64 5.45 -4.80 -12.27
N TYR A 65 4.32 -4.54 -11.62
CA TYR A 65 3.01 -4.99 -12.09
C TYR A 65 1.93 -3.95 -11.75
N LEU A 66 0.84 -3.97 -12.53
CA LEU A 66 -0.39 -3.24 -12.23
C LEU A 66 -1.30 -4.12 -11.38
N PHE A 67 -1.72 -3.59 -10.24
CA PHE A 67 -2.71 -4.20 -9.36
C PHE A 67 -4.06 -3.51 -9.51
N PHE A 68 -5.05 -4.29 -9.93
CA PHE A 68 -6.38 -3.78 -10.22
C PHE A 68 -7.33 -3.88 -9.01
N PRO A 69 -8.38 -3.04 -8.95
CA PRO A 69 -9.40 -3.06 -7.89
C PRO A 69 -10.13 -4.40 -7.72
N ASP A 70 -10.14 -5.24 -8.76
CA ASP A 70 -10.74 -6.57 -8.74
C ASP A 70 -9.77 -7.66 -8.23
N GLY A 71 -8.54 -7.29 -7.87
CA GLY A 71 -7.48 -8.18 -7.39
C GLY A 71 -6.60 -8.78 -8.48
N ARG A 72 -6.84 -8.43 -9.75
CA ARG A 72 -6.02 -8.89 -10.87
C ARG A 72 -4.63 -8.23 -10.83
N LYS A 73 -3.60 -9.02 -11.18
CA LYS A 73 -2.22 -8.56 -11.37
C LYS A 73 -1.85 -8.67 -12.86
N GLU A 74 -1.36 -7.60 -13.46
CA GLU A 74 -0.79 -7.60 -14.81
C GLU A 74 0.68 -7.20 -14.76
N TYR A 75 1.55 -8.09 -15.24
CA TYR A 75 3.01 -7.94 -15.27
C TYR A 75 3.47 -7.26 -16.56
#